data_AF-A0A818MAN3-F1
#
_entry.id   AF-A0A818MAN3-F1
#
_cell.length_a   1.000
_cell.length_b   1.000
_cell.length_c   1.000
_cell.angle_alpha   90.00
_cell.angle_beta   90.00
_cell.angle_gamma   90.00
#
_symmetry.space_group_name_H-M   'P 1'
#
loop_
_entity.id
_entity.type
_entity.pdbx_description
1 polymer ?
#
loop_
_entity_poly.entity_id
_entity_poly.type
_entity_poly.pdbx_seq_one_letter_code
_entity_poly.pdbx_strand_id
1 'polypeptide(L)'
;ALARLFRTSTYPKYKYRVRFCWWGAEELGLLGADFHVKQAKNSSIIGERLSDYLINLNYDTIGSPNYMLGIYDGSTARNDTPSQALVGSNKLTDLFRDWFIRQNLPWDYRDLSGRSDYAPFLAEGIVSGGLSSGTDGIKTQKQRDRYDEMLGQGLGGVADIMYDPCYHKVCDSIQNINLFGYEKMVKAAAYVLEFLGREDDLKTWLYPSTS
;
A
#
# COMPACT_ATOMS: atom_id res chain seq x y z
N ALA A 1 1.97 17.44 2.33
CA ALA A 1 0.79 17.15 3.17
C ALA A 1 1.19 16.68 4.57
N LEU A 2 1.99 15.62 4.72
CA LEU A 2 2.42 15.06 6.03
C LEU A 2 3.21 16.02 6.94
N ALA A 3 4.11 16.85 6.38
CA ALA A 3 4.91 17.80 7.19
C ALA A 3 4.09 18.94 7.84
N ARG A 4 2.85 19.20 7.39
CA ARG A 4 1.97 20.23 7.99
C ARG A 4 1.21 19.70 9.23
N LEU A 5 1.09 18.38 9.40
CA LEU A 5 0.33 17.76 10.49
C LEU A 5 1.02 17.89 11.87
N PHE A 6 2.35 18.01 11.91
CA PHE A 6 3.10 18.07 13.18
C PHE A 6 3.22 19.48 13.80
N ARG A 7 2.62 20.52 13.19
CA ARG A 7 2.89 21.93 13.57
C ARG A 7 1.71 22.73 14.10
N THR A 8 0.52 22.17 14.28
CA THR A 8 -0.63 22.96 14.76
C THR A 8 -1.39 22.24 15.88
N SER A 9 -1.67 22.99 16.96
CA SER A 9 -2.37 22.54 18.17
C SER A 9 -3.87 22.30 17.97
N THR A 10 -4.37 22.49 16.74
CA THR A 10 -5.80 22.41 16.37
C THR A 10 -6.22 21.08 15.77
N TYR A 11 -5.30 20.16 15.51
CA TYR A 11 -5.66 18.83 15.00
C TYR A 11 -5.77 17.80 16.14
N PRO A 12 -6.82 16.96 16.14
CA PRO A 12 -6.90 15.78 16.98
C PRO A 12 -5.61 14.97 16.88
N LYS A 13 -5.02 14.64 18.03
CA LYS A 13 -3.80 13.83 18.09
C LYS A 13 -4.08 12.43 17.56
N TYR A 14 -3.10 11.84 16.88
CA TYR A 14 -3.16 10.42 16.56
C TYR A 14 -3.19 9.59 17.84
N LYS A 15 -4.06 8.57 17.83
CA LYS A 15 -4.24 7.61 18.93
C LYS A 15 -3.23 6.46 18.86
N TYR A 16 -2.67 6.23 17.68
CA TYR A 16 -1.69 5.18 17.41
C TYR A 16 -0.35 5.76 16.94
N ARG A 17 0.75 5.08 17.29
CA ARG A 17 2.09 5.46 16.85
C ARG A 17 2.29 5.06 15.39
N VAL A 18 2.77 6.00 14.59
CA VAL A 18 3.20 5.75 13.21
C VAL A 18 4.71 5.53 13.18
N ARG A 19 5.16 4.49 12.47
CA ARG A 19 6.57 4.22 12.18
C ARG A 19 6.74 4.17 10.66
N PHE A 20 7.69 4.95 10.15
CA PHE A 20 8.11 4.87 8.75
C PHE A 20 9.37 4.00 8.67
N CYS A 21 9.37 3.08 7.71
CA CYS A 21 10.47 2.16 7.46
C CYS A 21 10.89 2.23 6.00
N TRP A 22 12.19 2.13 5.76
CA TRP A 22 12.78 1.93 4.43
C TRP A 22 13.59 0.64 4.49
N TRP A 23 13.17 -0.35 3.72
CA TRP A 23 13.76 -1.68 3.76
C TRP A 23 14.94 -1.76 2.80
N GLY A 24 16.06 -2.30 3.30
CA GLY A 24 17.19 -2.66 2.46
C GLY A 24 17.05 -4.09 1.94
N ALA A 25 17.69 -4.37 0.80
CA ALA A 25 17.80 -5.72 0.25
C ALA A 25 16.45 -6.44 0.00
N GLU A 26 15.40 -5.69 -0.35
CA GLU A 26 14.10 -6.22 -0.81
C GLU A 26 14.30 -7.12 -2.05
N GLU A 27 15.04 -6.61 -3.04
CA GLU A 27 15.31 -7.30 -4.31
C GLU A 27 16.15 -8.58 -4.17
N LEU A 28 16.75 -8.80 -2.99
CA LEU A 28 17.49 -10.02 -2.66
C LEU A 28 16.61 -11.05 -1.93
N GLY A 29 15.30 -10.82 -1.87
CA GLY A 29 14.34 -11.69 -1.20
C GLY A 29 13.86 -11.17 0.15
N LEU A 30 13.43 -9.89 0.20
CA LEU A 30 12.78 -9.25 1.35
C LEU A 30 13.65 -9.21 2.62
N LEU A 31 14.98 -9.27 2.48
CA LEU A 31 15.88 -9.55 3.60
C LEU A 31 15.78 -8.51 4.72
N GLY A 32 15.58 -7.23 4.39
CA GLY A 32 15.45 -6.16 5.37
C GLY A 32 14.19 -6.28 6.22
N ALA A 33 13.02 -6.45 5.58
CA ALA A 33 11.75 -6.62 6.28
C ALA A 33 11.69 -7.94 7.05
N ASP A 34 12.20 -9.03 6.47
CA ASP A 34 12.30 -10.34 7.13
C ASP A 34 13.17 -10.27 8.40
N PHE A 35 14.35 -9.65 8.31
CA PHE A 35 15.20 -9.42 9.46
C PHE A 35 14.50 -8.60 10.54
N HIS A 36 13.82 -7.51 10.15
CA HIS A 36 13.09 -6.67 11.09
C HIS A 36 12.01 -7.43 11.86
N VAL A 37 11.18 -8.21 11.15
CA VAL A 37 10.12 -9.01 11.77
C VAL A 37 10.70 -10.07 12.70
N LYS A 38 11.78 -10.75 12.31
CA LYS A 38 12.49 -11.72 13.17
C LYS A 38 13.02 -11.08 14.46
N GLN A 39 13.57 -9.87 14.37
CA GLN A 39 14.01 -9.12 15.55
C GLN A 39 12.83 -8.71 16.43
N ALA A 40 11.74 -8.25 15.83
CA ALA A 40 10.54 -7.84 16.57
C ALA A 40 9.90 -9.00 17.34
N LYS A 41 9.93 -10.22 16.80
CA LYS A 41 9.46 -11.44 17.49
C LYS A 41 10.22 -11.74 18.78
N ASN A 42 11.51 -11.42 18.81
CA ASN A 42 12.39 -11.70 19.95
C ASN A 42 12.56 -10.51 20.89
N SER A 43 11.99 -9.35 20.54
CA SER A 43 12.13 -8.14 21.33
C SER A 43 11.22 -8.17 22.56
N SER A 44 11.68 -7.60 23.68
CA SER A 44 10.86 -7.28 24.86
C SER A 44 10.55 -5.78 24.97
N ILE A 45 11.18 -4.95 24.13
CA ILE A 45 11.12 -3.48 24.21
C ILE A 45 9.77 -2.99 23.65
N ILE A 46 9.03 -2.22 24.45
CA ILE A 46 7.75 -1.62 24.03
C ILE A 46 7.94 -0.76 22.78
N GLY A 47 7.11 -1.02 21.77
CA GLY A 47 7.16 -0.41 20.45
C GLY A 47 8.07 -1.16 19.47
N GLU A 48 8.88 -2.11 19.93
CA GLU A 48 9.74 -2.95 19.09
C GLU A 48 9.30 -4.42 19.09
N ARG A 49 8.28 -4.80 19.89
CA ARG A 49 7.75 -6.17 19.86
C ARG A 49 6.84 -6.33 18.67
N LEU A 50 6.82 -7.53 18.10
CA LEU A 50 5.88 -7.88 17.03
C LEU A 50 4.43 -7.61 17.45
N SER A 51 4.08 -7.88 18.72
CA SER A 51 2.73 -7.67 19.29
C SER A 51 2.28 -6.21 19.34
N ASP A 52 3.20 -5.26 19.19
CA ASP A 52 2.90 -3.82 19.18
C ASP A 52 2.53 -3.32 17.77
N TYR A 53 2.72 -4.15 16.74
CA TYR A 53 2.36 -3.82 15.36
C TYR A 53 0.92 -4.27 15.08
N LEU A 54 0.15 -3.37 14.51
CA LEU A 54 -1.24 -3.63 14.10
C LEU A 54 -1.37 -3.70 12.57
N ILE A 55 -0.58 -2.90 11.85
CA ILE A 55 -0.71 -2.72 10.40
C ILE A 55 0.67 -2.57 9.77
N ASN A 56 0.86 -3.19 8.61
CA ASN A 56 1.89 -2.82 7.64
C ASN A 56 1.23 -2.21 6.39
N LEU A 57 1.57 -0.96 6.07
CA LEU A 57 1.17 -0.32 4.80
C LEU A 57 2.39 -0.27 3.89
N ASN A 58 2.32 -0.97 2.77
CA ASN A 58 3.41 -1.10 1.81
C ASN A 58 3.13 -0.37 0.50
N TYR A 59 4.16 0.23 -0.09
CA TYR A 59 4.02 1.08 -1.27
C TYR A 59 5.11 0.73 -2.29
N ASP A 60 4.77 -0.14 -3.24
CA ASP A 60 5.74 -0.73 -4.15
C ASP A 60 5.11 -1.23 -5.47
N THR A 61 5.47 -0.67 -6.63
CA THR A 61 6.00 0.68 -6.87
C THR A 61 4.85 1.69 -6.85
N ILE A 62 5.06 3.01 -6.84
CA ILE A 62 3.93 3.98 -6.84
C ILE A 62 4.05 5.11 -7.87
N GLY A 63 4.95 5.01 -8.84
CA GLY A 63 5.27 6.08 -9.80
C GLY A 63 5.35 5.70 -11.27
N SER A 64 4.91 4.50 -11.66
CA SER A 64 5.16 3.94 -13.00
C SER A 64 4.68 4.85 -14.14
N PRO A 65 5.39 4.94 -15.28
CA PRO A 65 5.08 5.88 -16.36
C PRO A 65 3.71 5.62 -17.01
N ASN A 66 3.36 4.35 -17.19
CA ASN A 66 2.07 3.88 -17.71
C ASN A 66 1.18 3.35 -16.58
N TYR A 67 1.19 4.04 -15.42
CA TYR A 67 0.60 3.64 -14.14
C TYR A 67 -0.78 2.97 -14.19
N MET A 68 -1.02 2.10 -13.22
CA MET A 68 -2.34 1.91 -12.63
C MET A 68 -2.45 2.66 -11.29
N LEU A 69 -3.65 2.94 -10.82
CA LEU A 69 -3.92 3.35 -9.44
C LEU A 69 -4.34 2.10 -8.65
N GLY A 70 -3.35 1.24 -8.40
CA GLY A 70 -3.57 -0.11 -7.89
C GLY A 70 -3.61 -0.20 -6.36
N ILE A 71 -4.50 -1.05 -5.86
CA ILE A 71 -4.73 -1.32 -4.44
C ILE A 71 -4.40 -2.78 -4.17
N TYR A 72 -3.61 -3.08 -3.13
CA TYR A 72 -3.45 -4.48 -2.73
C TYR A 72 -4.79 -5.08 -2.29
N ASP A 73 -5.19 -6.20 -2.90
CA ASP A 73 -6.45 -6.88 -2.65
C ASP A 73 -6.28 -7.95 -1.57
N GLY A 74 -6.78 -7.67 -0.36
CA GLY A 74 -6.73 -8.60 0.77
C GLY A 74 -7.40 -9.95 0.49
N SER A 75 -8.34 -10.03 -0.45
CA SER A 75 -9.05 -11.26 -0.79
C SER A 75 -8.19 -12.23 -1.62
N THR A 76 -7.10 -11.72 -2.20
CA THR A 76 -6.11 -12.47 -2.98
C THR A 76 -4.91 -12.92 -2.13
N ALA A 77 -4.95 -12.68 -0.82
CA ALA A 77 -3.92 -13.16 0.09
C ALA A 77 -3.73 -14.67 -0.04
N ARG A 78 -2.48 -15.13 0.09
CA ARG A 78 -2.14 -16.55 -0.05
C ARG A 78 -2.88 -17.40 0.99
N ASN A 79 -3.17 -18.65 0.65
CA ASN A 79 -3.88 -19.59 1.53
C ASN A 79 -3.17 -19.89 2.87
N ASP A 80 -1.84 -19.69 2.94
CA ASP A 80 -1.03 -19.83 4.15
C ASP A 80 -1.03 -18.57 5.04
N THR A 81 -1.74 -17.52 4.64
CA THR A 81 -1.88 -16.28 5.43
C THR A 81 -2.70 -16.56 6.70
N PRO A 82 -2.22 -16.17 7.90
CA PRO A 82 -2.99 -16.30 9.12
C PRO A 82 -4.34 -15.58 9.03
N SER A 83 -5.43 -16.32 9.27
CA SER A 83 -6.79 -15.85 9.02
C SER A 83 -7.16 -14.57 9.79
N GLN A 84 -6.53 -14.33 10.95
CA GLN A 84 -6.77 -13.11 11.73
C GLN A 84 -6.39 -11.83 10.98
N ALA A 85 -5.48 -11.87 10.01
CA ALA A 85 -5.06 -10.70 9.24
C ALA A 85 -5.97 -10.41 8.04
N LEU A 86 -6.78 -11.38 7.59
CA LEU A 86 -7.53 -11.27 6.34
C LEU A 86 -8.64 -10.22 6.41
N VAL A 87 -9.41 -10.21 7.49
CA VAL A 87 -10.52 -9.25 7.65
C VAL A 87 -10.01 -7.81 7.65
N GLY A 88 -8.97 -7.53 8.43
CA GLY A 88 -8.35 -6.20 8.45
C GLY A 88 -7.73 -5.82 7.10
N SER A 89 -7.09 -6.76 6.41
CA SER A 89 -6.48 -6.50 5.09
C SER A 89 -7.54 -6.15 4.04
N ASN A 90 -8.69 -6.86 4.04
CA ASN A 90 -9.84 -6.51 3.22
C ASN A 90 -10.41 -5.12 3.55
N LYS A 91 -10.49 -4.76 4.83
CA LYS A 91 -10.90 -3.41 5.24
C LYS A 91 -9.94 -2.33 4.75
N LEU A 92 -8.63 -2.59 4.70
CA LEU A 92 -7.67 -1.67 4.09
C LEU A 92 -7.90 -1.53 2.59
N THR A 93 -8.13 -2.64 1.88
CA THR A 93 -8.50 -2.63 0.46
C THR A 93 -9.72 -1.75 0.21
N ASP A 94 -10.79 -1.94 0.98
CA ASP A 94 -12.01 -1.15 0.90
C ASP A 94 -11.75 0.33 1.19
N LEU A 95 -10.97 0.65 2.23
CA LEU A 95 -10.66 2.02 2.61
C LEU A 95 -9.90 2.79 1.52
N PHE A 96 -8.93 2.13 0.86
CA PHE A 96 -8.26 2.71 -0.31
C PHE A 96 -9.22 2.88 -1.49
N ARG A 97 -10.03 1.86 -1.78
CA ARG A 97 -11.00 1.88 -2.89
C ARG A 97 -11.99 3.04 -2.73
N ASP A 98 -12.53 3.19 -1.53
CA ASP A 98 -13.47 4.26 -1.18
C ASP A 98 -12.85 5.65 -1.31
N TRP A 99 -11.53 5.78 -1.09
CA TRP A 99 -10.83 7.03 -1.38
C TRP A 99 -10.82 7.33 -2.88
N PHE A 100 -10.38 6.39 -3.73
CA PHE A 100 -10.36 6.62 -5.18
C PHE A 100 -11.75 6.90 -5.75
N ILE A 101 -12.78 6.16 -5.30
CA ILE A 101 -14.18 6.41 -5.67
C ILE A 101 -14.59 7.83 -5.30
N ARG A 102 -14.34 8.28 -4.06
CA ARG A 102 -14.69 9.66 -3.64
C ARG A 102 -13.92 10.74 -4.38
N GLN A 103 -12.73 10.43 -4.88
CA GLN A 103 -11.95 11.35 -5.71
C GLN A 103 -12.33 11.31 -7.19
N ASN A 104 -13.31 10.46 -7.58
CA ASN A 104 -13.66 10.19 -8.97
C ASN A 104 -12.45 9.75 -9.82
N LEU A 105 -11.60 8.90 -9.25
CA LEU A 105 -10.42 8.36 -9.90
C LEU A 105 -10.63 6.89 -10.28
N PRO A 106 -10.05 6.43 -11.41
CA PRO A 106 -9.99 5.01 -11.69
C PRO A 106 -9.12 4.31 -10.64
N TRP A 107 -9.34 3.01 -10.46
CA TRP A 107 -8.56 2.16 -9.57
C TRP A 107 -8.54 0.72 -10.07
N ASP A 108 -7.52 -0.05 -9.71
CA ASP A 108 -7.38 -1.47 -10.01
C ASP A 108 -6.96 -2.26 -8.77
N TYR A 109 -7.12 -3.58 -8.82
CA TYR A 109 -6.56 -4.47 -7.80
C TYR A 109 -5.16 -4.94 -8.19
N ARG A 110 -4.33 -5.12 -7.17
CA ARG A 110 -3.02 -5.76 -7.22
C ARG A 110 -3.03 -6.92 -6.23
N ASP A 111 -2.55 -8.08 -6.65
CA ASP A 111 -2.55 -9.23 -5.77
C ASP A 111 -1.68 -9.01 -4.53
N LEU A 112 -2.20 -9.40 -3.36
CA LEU A 112 -1.45 -9.52 -2.10
C LEU A 112 -0.63 -10.83 -2.09
N SER A 113 0.17 -11.00 -3.15
CA SER A 113 0.89 -12.23 -3.51
C SER A 113 2.03 -12.63 -2.56
N GLY A 114 2.46 -11.76 -1.67
CA GLY A 114 3.60 -11.97 -0.77
C GLY A 114 4.97 -11.67 -1.40
N ARG A 115 5.02 -10.89 -2.49
CA ARG A 115 6.25 -10.54 -3.22
C ARG A 115 6.78 -9.13 -2.96
N SER A 116 6.55 -8.58 -1.76
CA SER A 116 7.08 -7.28 -1.34
C SER A 116 7.12 -7.24 0.19
N ASP A 117 7.67 -6.17 0.78
CA ASP A 117 8.03 -6.09 2.20
C ASP A 117 6.88 -6.21 3.21
N TYR A 118 5.62 -6.19 2.76
CA TYR A 118 4.49 -6.56 3.63
C TYR A 118 4.48 -8.05 3.98
N ALA A 119 5.10 -8.90 3.16
CA ALA A 119 4.95 -10.36 3.26
C ALA A 119 5.43 -10.93 4.60
N PRO A 120 6.60 -10.53 5.15
CA PRO A 120 7.03 -11.00 6.47
C PRO A 120 6.07 -10.58 7.60
N PHE A 121 5.44 -9.41 7.50
CA PHE A 121 4.46 -8.96 8.48
C PHE A 121 3.16 -9.76 8.38
N LEU A 122 2.66 -9.93 7.16
CA LEU A 122 1.43 -10.67 6.88
C LEU A 122 1.56 -12.14 7.30
N ALA A 123 2.73 -12.77 7.08
CA ALA A 123 3.02 -14.14 7.51
C ALA A 123 2.93 -14.34 9.03
N GLU A 124 3.13 -13.29 9.83
CA GLU A 124 2.98 -13.31 11.28
C GLU A 124 1.60 -12.83 11.75
N GLY A 125 0.65 -12.63 10.83
CA GLY A 125 -0.72 -12.23 11.14
C GLY A 125 -0.89 -10.72 11.39
N ILE A 126 0.07 -9.90 10.98
CA ILE A 126 -0.10 -8.45 10.97
C ILE A 126 -0.90 -8.05 9.73
N VAL A 127 -1.99 -7.30 9.93
CA VAL A 127 -2.83 -6.81 8.83
C VAL A 127 -1.96 -6.01 7.86
N SER A 128 -2.08 -6.31 6.57
CA SER A 128 -1.22 -5.70 5.56
C SER A 128 -2.03 -5.22 4.36
N GLY A 129 -1.59 -4.14 3.73
CA GLY A 129 -2.20 -3.59 2.54
C GLY A 129 -1.37 -2.44 1.97
N GLY A 130 -1.94 -1.67 1.07
CA GLY A 130 -1.24 -0.55 0.47
C GLY A 130 -1.50 -0.43 -1.03
N LEU A 131 -0.54 0.14 -1.75
CA LEU A 131 -0.74 0.59 -3.12
C LEU A 131 0.40 0.16 -4.04
N SER A 132 0.06 -0.04 -5.31
CA SER A 132 1.02 -0.30 -6.39
C SER A 132 0.59 0.39 -7.68
N SER A 133 1.54 1.00 -8.42
CA SER A 133 1.30 1.58 -9.74
C SER A 133 1.54 0.60 -10.88
N GLY A 134 1.87 -0.66 -10.56
CA GLY A 134 2.17 -1.72 -11.52
C GLY A 134 3.61 -1.65 -12.04
N THR A 135 4.18 -2.79 -12.38
CA THR A 135 5.58 -2.90 -12.84
C THR A 135 5.64 -3.57 -14.20
N ASP A 136 5.89 -4.87 -14.22
CA ASP A 136 6.05 -5.73 -15.40
C ASP A 136 4.73 -6.18 -16.04
N GLY A 137 3.59 -5.91 -15.39
CA GLY A 137 2.26 -6.20 -15.94
C GLY A 137 1.90 -5.32 -17.14
N ILE A 138 1.07 -5.85 -18.05
CA ILE A 138 0.62 -5.15 -19.26
C ILE A 138 -0.69 -4.42 -19.00
N LYS A 139 -0.75 -3.13 -19.35
CA LYS A 139 -1.99 -2.35 -19.33
C LYS A 139 -2.89 -2.81 -20.48
N THR A 140 -4.07 -3.33 -20.16
CA THR A 140 -5.01 -3.79 -21.18
C THR A 140 -5.69 -2.62 -21.89
N GLN A 141 -6.20 -2.85 -23.11
CA GLN A 141 -7.02 -1.86 -23.84
C GLN A 141 -8.23 -1.40 -23.01
N LYS A 142 -8.95 -2.33 -22.37
CA LYS A 142 -10.10 -2.01 -21.49
C LYS A 142 -9.70 -1.11 -20.31
N GLN A 143 -8.54 -1.37 -19.69
CA GLN A 143 -8.05 -0.56 -18.59
C GLN A 143 -7.64 0.83 -19.06
N ARG A 144 -6.93 0.93 -20.19
CA ARG A 144 -6.54 2.21 -20.81
C ARG A 144 -7.78 3.06 -21.09
N ASP A 145 -8.79 2.48 -21.75
CA ASP A 145 -10.01 3.20 -22.13
C ASP A 145 -10.79 3.70 -20.90
N ARG A 146 -10.90 2.87 -19.85
CA ARG A 146 -11.53 3.29 -18.59
C ARG A 146 -10.80 4.46 -17.95
N TYR A 147 -9.47 4.47 -17.97
CA TYR A 147 -8.71 5.59 -17.40
C TYR A 147 -8.86 6.85 -18.27
N ASP A 148 -8.82 6.74 -19.61
CA ASP A 148 -9.06 7.86 -20.53
C ASP A 148 -10.46 8.47 -20.30
N GLU A 149 -11.48 7.64 -20.12
CA GLU A 149 -12.85 8.09 -19.84
C GLU A 149 -12.95 8.87 -18.53
N MET A 150 -12.32 8.36 -17.45
CA MET A 150 -12.42 8.98 -16.12
C MET A 150 -11.51 10.19 -15.93
N LEU A 151 -10.33 10.19 -16.57
CA LEU A 151 -9.31 11.22 -16.36
C LEU A 151 -9.28 12.28 -17.46
N GLY A 152 -9.76 11.95 -18.65
CA GLY A 152 -9.64 12.75 -19.86
C GLY A 152 -8.77 12.07 -20.91
N GLN A 153 -9.06 12.34 -22.18
CA GLN A 153 -8.37 11.73 -23.32
C GLN A 153 -6.85 11.94 -23.25
N GLY A 154 -6.10 10.84 -23.37
CA GLY A 154 -4.63 10.83 -23.36
C GLY A 154 -4.01 10.65 -21.98
N LEU A 155 -4.82 10.56 -20.92
CA LEU A 155 -4.35 10.34 -19.54
C LEU A 155 -4.47 8.88 -19.08
N GLY A 156 -5.08 8.01 -19.89
CA GLY A 156 -5.23 6.59 -19.62
C GLY A 156 -3.98 5.74 -19.84
N GLY A 157 -2.95 6.33 -20.45
CA GLY A 157 -1.71 5.65 -20.80
C GLY A 157 -1.81 4.91 -22.13
N VAL A 158 -0.98 3.88 -22.30
CA VAL A 158 -0.86 3.12 -23.56
C VAL A 158 -1.24 1.66 -23.32
N ALA A 159 -2.18 1.16 -24.11
CA ALA A 159 -2.60 -0.23 -24.08
C ALA A 159 -1.51 -1.14 -24.65
N ASP A 160 -1.52 -2.41 -24.21
CA ASP A 160 -0.62 -3.48 -24.64
C ASP A 160 0.88 -3.20 -24.37
N ILE A 161 1.16 -2.24 -23.48
CA ILE A 161 2.48 -1.88 -22.98
C ILE A 161 2.53 -2.11 -21.46
N MET A 162 3.71 -2.44 -20.95
CA MET A 162 3.96 -2.60 -19.51
C MET A 162 3.58 -1.33 -18.73
N TYR A 163 3.18 -1.48 -17.47
CA TYR A 163 3.01 -0.34 -16.56
C TYR A 163 4.32 0.44 -16.39
N ASP A 164 5.45 -0.28 -16.31
CA ASP A 164 6.79 0.28 -16.29
C ASP A 164 7.73 -0.45 -17.27
N PRO A 165 7.93 0.09 -18.48
CA PRO A 165 8.88 -0.47 -19.47
C PRO A 165 10.34 -0.47 -19.01
N CYS A 166 10.67 0.33 -17.99
CA CYS A 166 12.02 0.49 -17.43
C CYS A 166 12.23 -0.30 -16.12
N TYR A 167 11.24 -1.06 -15.64
CA TYR A 167 11.37 -1.88 -14.44
C TYR A 167 12.63 -2.75 -14.47
N HIS A 168 13.48 -2.62 -13.45
CA HIS A 168 14.79 -3.29 -13.31
C HIS A 168 15.79 -3.02 -14.46
N LYS A 169 15.67 -1.88 -15.14
CA LYS A 169 16.58 -1.46 -16.22
C LYS A 169 17.26 -0.14 -15.89
N VAL A 170 18.34 0.15 -16.62
CA VAL A 170 19.14 1.38 -16.43
C VAL A 170 18.37 2.67 -16.67
N CYS A 171 17.23 2.61 -17.39
CA CYS A 171 16.38 3.77 -17.64
C CYS A 171 15.44 4.10 -16.47
N ASP A 172 15.33 3.25 -15.45
CA ASP A 172 14.58 3.55 -14.24
C ASP A 172 15.30 4.65 -13.44
N SER A 173 14.77 5.85 -13.57
CA SER A 173 15.38 7.10 -13.12
C SER A 173 14.28 8.08 -12.76
N ILE A 174 14.63 9.26 -12.24
CA ILE A 174 13.63 10.29 -11.91
C ILE A 174 12.83 10.77 -13.14
N GLN A 175 13.31 10.50 -14.36
CA GLN A 175 12.62 10.78 -15.60
C GLN A 175 11.55 9.71 -15.95
N ASN A 176 11.57 8.54 -15.28
CA ASN A 176 10.66 7.41 -15.48
C ASN A 176 9.43 7.47 -14.56
N ILE A 177 8.99 8.67 -14.16
CA ILE A 177 7.91 8.83 -13.17
C ILE A 177 6.71 9.55 -13.77
N ASN A 178 5.53 8.93 -13.68
CA ASN A 178 4.27 9.65 -13.92
C ASN A 178 3.89 10.46 -12.67
N LEU A 179 4.13 11.78 -12.70
CA LEU A 179 3.86 12.64 -11.55
C LEU A 179 2.38 12.70 -11.14
N PHE A 180 1.44 12.59 -12.10
CA PHE A 180 0.02 12.58 -11.78
C PHE A 180 -0.33 11.31 -10.98
N GLY A 181 0.04 10.13 -11.49
CA GLY A 181 -0.18 8.85 -10.81
C GLY A 181 0.45 8.84 -9.41
N TYR A 182 1.73 9.22 -9.34
CA TYR A 182 2.47 9.32 -8.08
C TYR A 182 1.78 10.22 -7.05
N GLU A 183 1.33 11.41 -7.45
CA GLU A 183 0.64 12.34 -6.54
C GLU A 183 -0.66 11.73 -5.98
N LYS A 184 -1.45 11.04 -6.83
CA LYS A 184 -2.69 10.39 -6.36
C LYS A 184 -2.41 9.28 -5.37
N MET A 185 -1.39 8.45 -5.63
CA MET A 185 -0.99 7.36 -4.73
C MET A 185 -0.52 7.90 -3.38
N VAL A 186 0.29 8.95 -3.37
CA VAL A 186 0.75 9.61 -2.13
C VAL A 186 -0.42 10.23 -1.35
N LYS A 187 -1.40 10.83 -2.03
CA LYS A 187 -2.60 11.37 -1.38
C LYS A 187 -3.48 10.28 -0.77
N ALA A 188 -3.66 9.16 -1.47
CA ALA A 188 -4.36 7.99 -0.96
C ALA A 188 -3.67 7.42 0.29
N ALA A 189 -2.35 7.24 0.22
CA ALA A 189 -1.52 6.80 1.34
C ALA A 189 -1.68 7.69 2.58
N ALA A 190 -1.59 9.01 2.38
CA ALA A 190 -1.74 9.98 3.46
C ALA A 190 -3.15 9.96 4.07
N TYR A 191 -4.20 9.84 3.24
CA TYR A 191 -5.58 9.73 3.71
C TYR A 191 -5.80 8.50 4.58
N VAL A 192 -5.36 7.32 4.13
CA VAL A 192 -5.50 6.07 4.88
C VAL A 192 -4.73 6.12 6.19
N LEU A 193 -3.50 6.64 6.17
CA LEU A 193 -2.72 6.82 7.40
C LEU A 193 -3.45 7.75 8.40
N GLU A 194 -4.03 8.85 7.93
CA GLU A 194 -4.78 9.77 8.78
C GLU A 194 -6.05 9.14 9.37
N PHE A 195 -6.79 8.38 8.56
CA PHE A 195 -7.97 7.64 9.01
C PHE A 195 -7.59 6.66 10.14
N LEU A 196 -6.62 5.77 9.88
CA LEU A 196 -6.20 4.74 10.82
C LEU A 196 -5.61 5.33 12.09
N GLY A 197 -4.83 6.41 11.97
CA GLY A 197 -4.23 7.09 13.12
C GLY A 197 -5.26 7.73 14.07
N ARG A 198 -6.52 7.90 13.62
CA ARG A 198 -7.59 8.57 14.38
C ARG A 198 -8.73 7.65 14.80
N GLU A 199 -8.79 6.44 14.25
CA GLU A 199 -9.81 5.44 14.58
C GLU A 199 -9.91 5.25 16.10
N ASP A 200 -11.13 5.11 16.63
CA ASP A 200 -11.33 5.10 18.08
C ASP A 200 -10.85 3.80 18.71
N ASP A 201 -11.13 2.68 18.05
CA ASP A 201 -10.67 1.34 18.41
C ASP A 201 -10.15 0.60 17.17
N LEU A 202 -8.97 1.00 16.72
CA LEU A 202 -8.32 0.43 15.54
C LEU A 202 -8.08 -1.07 15.69
N LYS A 203 -7.78 -1.56 16.90
CA LYS A 203 -7.48 -2.97 17.10
C LYS A 203 -8.73 -3.82 16.85
N THR A 204 -9.87 -3.44 17.41
CA THR A 204 -11.14 -4.14 17.15
C THR A 204 -11.59 -3.95 15.71
N TRP A 205 -11.33 -2.78 15.10
CA TRP A 205 -11.63 -2.57 13.70
C TRP A 205 -10.84 -3.51 12.78
N LEU A 206 -9.54 -3.71 13.03
CA LEU A 206 -8.67 -4.59 12.24
C LEU A 206 -8.91 -6.09 12.53
N TYR A 207 -9.12 -6.42 13.80
CA TYR A 207 -9.19 -7.79 14.31
C TYR A 207 -10.52 -8.02 15.05
N PRO A 208 -11.67 -7.97 14.34
CA PRO A 208 -12.95 -8.17 14.98
C PRO A 208 -13.04 -9.61 15.52
N SER A 209 -13.67 -9.77 16.68
CA SER A 209 -13.97 -11.09 17.23
C SER A 209 -14.83 -11.87 16.24
N THR A 210 -14.39 -13.06 15.85
CA THR A 210 -15.22 -14.01 15.11
C THR A 210 -16.25 -14.57 16.09
N SER A 211 -17.53 -14.24 15.90
CA SER A 211 -18.65 -14.89 16.57
C SER A 211 -18.80 -16.34 16.13
#